data_AF-A0A2P6RXW9-F1
#
_entry.id   AF-A0A2P6RXW9-F1
#
_cell.length_a   1.000
_cell.length_b   1.000
_cell.length_c   1.000
_cell.angle_alpha   90.00
_cell.angle_beta   90.00
_cell.angle_gamma   90.00
#
_symmetry.space_group_name_H-M   'P 1'
#
loop_
_entity.id
_entity.type
_entity.pdbx_description
1 polymer ?
#
loop_
_entity_poly.entity_id
_entity_poly.type
_entity_poly.pdbx_seq_one_letter_code
_entity_poly.pdbx_strand_id
1 'polypeptide(L)'
;MFITNTLSLSCITCMQQGEEGGNKDHESHGKIRLNGFVPEKLYGGTGGDLWDDGMYHGVREITVTYGQCIDSIRVVYDIDDKLVNAHRHGGDGGDDTDQITLDYPNEFLVSVSGHYSEAPNGDAVVIWSLKFESNRRTFGPFGHEQGELFTFTVEDGDQIVGMKGRSGWYIDAIGFHISHAPKRKLFRKVKEGLKKAYDILVKITNPLQIFQCTCL
;
A
#
# COMPACT_ATOMS: atom_id res chain seq x y z
N MET A 1 -8.45 -35.99 57.95
CA MET A 1 -7.95 -37.31 57.51
C MET A 1 -8.20 -37.38 56.00
N PHE A 2 -7.15 -37.22 55.19
CA PHE A 2 -6.81 -38.01 53.99
C PHE A 2 -7.98 -38.71 53.23
N ILE A 3 -8.21 -38.65 51.90
CA ILE A 3 -7.37 -38.61 50.68
C ILE A 3 -8.34 -38.58 49.46
N THR A 4 -8.10 -37.71 48.46
CA THR A 4 -8.19 -37.83 46.96
C THR A 4 -9.41 -38.52 46.25
N ASN A 5 -9.68 -38.48 44.93
CA ASN A 5 -8.95 -38.09 43.72
C ASN A 5 -9.90 -38.01 42.48
N THR A 6 -9.45 -37.27 41.46
CA THR A 6 -9.59 -37.44 39.99
C THR A 6 -10.94 -37.58 39.24
N LEU A 7 -11.19 -36.53 38.44
CA LEU A 7 -11.59 -36.45 37.02
C LEU A 7 -11.94 -37.72 36.22
N SER A 8 -13.04 -37.63 35.46
CA SER A 8 -13.25 -38.33 34.18
C SER A 8 -13.97 -37.41 33.20
N LEU A 9 -13.31 -37.14 32.07
CA LEU A 9 -13.82 -36.47 30.88
C LEU A 9 -14.66 -37.47 30.06
N SER A 10 -15.79 -37.03 29.51
CA SER A 10 -16.35 -37.65 28.29
C SER A 10 -17.07 -36.61 27.45
N CYS A 11 -16.49 -36.32 26.29
CA CYS A 11 -17.03 -35.56 25.19
C CYS A 11 -18.34 -36.17 24.67
N ILE A 12 -19.40 -35.38 24.53
CA ILE A 12 -20.43 -35.60 23.51
C ILE A 12 -20.79 -34.25 22.89
N THR A 13 -20.44 -34.14 21.63
CA THR A 13 -20.81 -33.12 20.65
C THR A 13 -22.33 -33.07 20.47
N CYS A 14 -22.95 -31.89 20.46
CA CYS A 14 -24.22 -31.72 19.77
C CYS A 14 -24.38 -30.28 19.25
N MET A 15 -24.44 -30.18 17.93
CA MET A 15 -24.85 -29.00 17.18
C MET A 15 -26.33 -28.70 17.48
N GLN A 16 -26.63 -27.47 17.91
CA GLN A 16 -27.94 -26.87 17.71
C GLN A 16 -27.76 -25.35 17.57
N GLN A 17 -28.43 -24.82 16.56
CA GLN A 17 -28.33 -23.48 16.01
C GLN A 17 -28.64 -22.39 17.04
N GLY A 18 -27.86 -21.31 17.02
CA GLY A 18 -28.15 -20.06 17.68
C GLY A 18 -27.75 -18.91 16.75
N GLU A 19 -28.74 -18.16 16.27
CA GLU A 19 -28.54 -16.78 15.82
C GLU A 19 -28.31 -15.92 17.06
N GLU A 20 -27.23 -15.13 17.10
CA GLU A 20 -27.20 -13.75 17.61
C GLU A 20 -25.79 -13.15 17.55
N GLY A 21 -25.71 -11.94 17.00
CA GLY A 21 -24.94 -10.80 17.49
C GLY A 21 -23.45 -10.97 17.81
N GLY A 22 -22.59 -10.37 16.99
CA GLY A 22 -21.18 -10.19 17.33
C GLY A 22 -20.45 -9.20 16.44
N ASN A 23 -20.79 -7.91 16.59
CA ASN A 23 -19.96 -6.81 16.12
C ASN A 23 -18.53 -7.00 16.62
N LYS A 24 -17.56 -7.04 15.70
CA LYS A 24 -16.15 -6.89 16.05
C LYS A 24 -15.54 -5.84 15.15
N ASP A 25 -15.56 -4.64 15.69
CA ASP A 25 -14.87 -3.47 15.21
C ASP A 25 -13.39 -3.80 15.03
N HIS A 26 -12.93 -3.94 13.79
CA HIS A 26 -11.50 -3.91 13.50
C HIS A 26 -11.12 -2.48 13.08
N GLU A 27 -10.82 -1.72 14.13
CA GLU A 27 -9.88 -0.61 14.22
C GLU A 27 -9.39 -0.02 12.90
N SER A 28 -10.10 1.03 12.46
CA SER A 28 -9.67 1.90 11.39
C SER A 28 -8.53 2.80 11.87
N HIS A 29 -7.32 2.56 11.35
CA HIS A 29 -6.24 3.54 11.42
C HIS A 29 -5.91 4.02 10.00
N GLY A 30 -6.30 5.26 9.69
CA GLY A 30 -5.67 6.08 8.64
C GLY A 30 -6.35 6.20 7.27
N LYS A 31 -7.51 5.58 7.00
CA LYS A 31 -8.18 5.73 5.68
C LYS A 31 -8.97 7.04 5.61
N ILE A 32 -8.51 8.01 4.81
CA ILE A 32 -9.30 9.20 4.46
C ILE A 32 -10.52 8.72 3.67
N ARG A 33 -11.73 8.81 4.25
CA ARG A 33 -12.98 8.47 3.56
C ARG A 33 -13.48 9.67 2.77
N LEU A 34 -13.49 9.57 1.45
CA LEU A 34 -14.26 10.48 0.60
C LEU A 34 -15.62 9.84 0.29
N ASN A 35 -16.68 10.61 0.53
CA ASN A 35 -18.05 10.28 0.13
C ASN A 35 -18.18 10.40 -1.40
N GLY A 36 -18.55 9.31 -2.07
CA GLY A 36 -18.90 9.28 -3.49
C GLY A 36 -18.10 8.23 -4.26
N PHE A 37 -18.71 7.07 -4.53
CA PHE A 37 -18.14 6.02 -5.37
C PHE A 37 -18.23 6.45 -6.84
N VAL A 38 -17.23 7.17 -7.32
CA VAL A 38 -16.87 7.12 -8.74
C VAL A 38 -15.87 5.97 -8.85
N PRO A 39 -16.15 4.88 -9.59
CA PRO A 39 -15.10 3.92 -9.91
C PRO A 39 -14.09 4.66 -10.79
N GLU A 40 -13.01 5.12 -10.17
CA GLU A 40 -11.91 5.76 -10.88
C GLU A 40 -11.36 4.77 -11.92
N LYS A 41 -11.14 5.27 -13.14
CA LYS A 41 -10.80 4.48 -14.32
C LYS A 41 -9.62 3.53 -14.06
N LEU A 42 -9.79 2.27 -14.44
CA LEU A 42 -8.70 1.29 -14.55
C LEU A 42 -8.28 1.15 -16.02
N TYR A 43 -7.00 0.89 -16.25
CA TYR A 43 -6.43 0.52 -17.55
C TYR A 43 -6.10 -0.97 -17.52
N GLY A 44 -6.41 -1.71 -18.58
CA GLY A 44 -6.21 -3.17 -18.64
C GLY A 44 -7.52 -3.95 -18.78
N GLY A 45 -7.49 -5.22 -18.37
CA GLY A 45 -8.59 -6.16 -18.52
C GLY A 45 -9.58 -6.22 -17.35
N THR A 46 -10.55 -7.13 -17.47
CA THR A 46 -11.58 -7.39 -16.45
C THR A 46 -11.33 -8.69 -15.67
N GLY A 47 -10.23 -9.39 -15.93
CA GLY A 47 -9.80 -10.59 -15.19
C GLY A 47 -9.34 -10.29 -13.76
N GLY A 48 -8.94 -11.33 -13.02
CA GLY A 48 -8.42 -11.20 -11.66
C GLY A 48 -9.41 -10.66 -10.61
N ASP A 49 -8.93 -10.49 -9.39
CA ASP A 49 -9.68 -9.92 -8.26
C ASP A 49 -9.35 -8.45 -8.04
N LEU A 50 -10.35 -7.65 -7.61
CA LEU A 50 -10.15 -6.24 -7.29
C LEU A 50 -9.28 -6.05 -6.06
N TRP A 51 -8.38 -5.09 -6.14
CA TRP A 51 -7.60 -4.61 -5.00
C TRP A 51 -7.49 -3.08 -5.03
N ASP A 52 -7.36 -2.49 -3.84
CA ASP A 52 -7.20 -1.07 -3.64
C ASP A 52 -6.40 -0.83 -2.36
N ASP A 53 -5.16 -0.36 -2.50
CA ASP A 53 -4.29 -0.08 -1.36
C ASP A 53 -4.78 1.13 -0.54
N GLY A 54 -5.64 1.98 -1.13
CA GLY A 54 -6.13 3.22 -0.56
C GLY A 54 -5.25 4.42 -0.89
N MET A 55 -5.49 5.52 -0.17
CA MET A 55 -4.79 6.80 -0.35
C MET A 55 -3.81 7.04 0.79
N TYR A 56 -2.59 7.45 0.46
CA TYR A 56 -1.52 7.75 1.41
C TYR A 56 -0.99 9.18 1.24
N HIS A 57 0.07 9.55 1.97
CA HIS A 57 0.72 10.87 1.78
C HIS A 57 1.71 10.88 0.60
N GLY A 58 2.11 9.71 0.12
CA GLY A 58 2.85 9.54 -1.14
C GLY A 58 3.50 8.16 -1.25
N VAL A 59 4.11 7.92 -2.40
CA VAL A 59 4.86 6.70 -2.70
C VAL A 59 6.32 6.86 -2.29
N ARG A 60 6.89 5.84 -1.64
CA ARG A 60 8.31 5.76 -1.27
C ARG A 60 9.07 4.82 -2.18
N GLU A 61 8.49 3.66 -2.42
CA GLU A 61 9.10 2.60 -3.20
C GLU A 61 8.07 1.83 -4.02
N ILE A 62 8.47 1.35 -5.20
CA ILE A 62 7.71 0.41 -6.01
C ILE A 62 8.63 -0.76 -6.36
N THR A 63 8.18 -1.97 -6.08
CA THR A 63 8.79 -3.19 -6.60
C THR A 63 7.91 -3.71 -7.74
N VAL A 64 8.51 -3.95 -8.91
CA VAL A 64 7.83 -4.52 -10.07
C VAL A 64 8.55 -5.82 -10.44
N THR A 65 7.80 -6.92 -10.50
CA THR A 65 8.29 -8.21 -11.01
C THR A 65 7.62 -8.48 -12.34
N TYR A 66 8.40 -8.89 -13.33
CA TYR A 66 7.91 -9.04 -14.70
C TYR A 66 8.69 -10.12 -15.47
N GLY A 67 8.07 -10.62 -16.52
CA GLY A 67 8.68 -11.39 -17.60
C GLY A 67 8.22 -10.83 -18.92
N GLN A 68 7.35 -11.56 -19.62
CA GLN A 68 6.70 -11.06 -20.85
C GLN A 68 5.70 -9.92 -20.56
N CYS A 69 5.00 -10.01 -19.43
CA CYS A 69 4.06 -9.01 -18.94
C CYS A 69 4.33 -8.74 -17.45
N ILE A 70 3.53 -7.90 -16.80
CA ILE A 70 3.72 -7.57 -15.39
C ILE A 70 3.10 -8.66 -14.52
N ASP A 71 3.96 -9.47 -13.90
CA ASP A 71 3.56 -10.53 -12.98
C ASP A 71 3.05 -9.96 -11.65
N SER A 72 3.74 -8.97 -11.09
CA SER A 72 3.30 -8.37 -9.83
C SER A 72 3.81 -6.97 -9.57
N ILE A 73 3.12 -6.29 -8.66
CA ILE A 73 3.53 -5.01 -8.08
C ILE A 73 3.38 -5.02 -6.56
N ARG A 74 4.32 -4.38 -5.87
CA ARG A 74 4.20 -4.03 -4.45
C ARG A 74 4.65 -2.59 -4.26
N VAL A 75 3.97 -1.86 -3.40
CA VAL A 75 4.29 -0.47 -3.10
C VAL A 75 4.55 -0.28 -1.62
N VAL A 76 5.55 0.55 -1.31
CA VAL A 76 5.74 1.09 0.03
C VAL A 76 5.31 2.56 0.01
N TYR A 77 4.36 2.88 0.87
CA TYR A 77 3.77 4.21 0.99
C TYR A 77 4.31 4.97 2.21
N ASP A 78 4.08 6.28 2.21
CA ASP A 78 4.28 7.15 3.37
C ASP A 78 2.96 7.49 4.08
N ILE A 79 2.94 7.36 5.39
CA ILE A 79 1.99 8.06 6.25
C ILE A 79 2.74 8.76 7.38
N ASP A 80 2.75 10.08 7.37
CA ASP A 80 3.44 10.92 8.36
C ASP A 80 4.90 10.50 8.63
N ASP A 81 5.70 10.36 7.57
CA ASP A 81 7.10 9.92 7.65
C ASP A 81 7.30 8.48 8.16
N LYS A 82 6.25 7.65 8.15
CA LYS A 82 6.32 6.21 8.44
C LYS A 82 6.06 5.40 7.18
N LEU A 83 6.83 4.34 7.01
CA LEU A 83 6.68 3.39 5.91
C LEU A 83 5.47 2.48 6.15
N VAL A 84 4.61 2.35 5.14
CA VAL A 84 3.50 1.39 5.11
C VAL A 84 3.71 0.46 3.93
N ASN A 85 3.95 -0.83 4.20
CA ASN A 85 4.08 -1.84 3.17
C ASN A 85 2.70 -2.31 2.72
N ALA A 86 2.38 -2.14 1.45
CA ALA A 86 1.17 -2.72 0.87
C ALA A 86 1.35 -4.22 0.60
N HIS A 87 0.23 -4.89 0.36
CA HIS A 87 0.25 -6.27 -0.14
C HIS A 87 0.88 -6.30 -1.53
N ARG A 88 1.46 -7.45 -1.88
CA ARG A 88 1.86 -7.72 -3.27
C ARG A 88 0.62 -8.12 -4.04
N HIS A 89 0.40 -7.52 -5.19
CA HIS A 89 -0.68 -7.85 -6.11
C HIS A 89 -0.11 -8.56 -7.34
N GLY A 90 -0.79 -9.59 -7.85
CA GLY A 90 -0.30 -10.45 -8.94
C GLY A 90 0.27 -11.80 -8.47
N GLY A 91 0.69 -12.64 -9.42
CA GLY A 91 1.12 -14.02 -9.20
C GLY A 91 2.62 -14.17 -8.98
N ASP A 92 3.11 -15.34 -8.60
CA ASP A 92 4.52 -15.59 -8.21
C ASP A 92 5.49 -15.81 -9.40
N GLY A 93 5.08 -15.42 -10.61
CA GLY A 93 5.89 -15.51 -11.82
C GLY A 93 6.93 -14.40 -11.97
N GLY A 94 7.34 -14.18 -13.21
CA GLY A 94 8.35 -13.19 -13.61
C GLY A 94 9.78 -13.65 -13.35
N ASP A 95 10.67 -13.30 -14.26
CA ASP A 95 12.09 -13.66 -14.20
C ASP A 95 12.96 -12.48 -13.71
N ASP A 96 12.47 -11.25 -13.89
CA ASP A 96 13.15 -10.01 -13.51
C ASP A 96 12.38 -9.26 -12.42
N THR A 97 13.10 -8.51 -11.58
CA THR A 97 12.51 -7.65 -10.55
C THR A 97 13.33 -6.39 -10.37
N ASP A 98 12.65 -5.25 -10.45
CA ASP A 98 13.23 -3.93 -10.22
C ASP A 98 12.57 -3.22 -9.05
N GLN A 99 13.38 -2.45 -8.33
CA GLN A 99 12.96 -1.64 -7.20
C GLN A 99 13.23 -0.16 -7.50
N ILE A 100 12.16 0.63 -7.51
CA ILE A 100 12.19 2.07 -7.67
C ILE A 100 12.15 2.71 -6.29
N THR A 101 13.22 3.39 -5.87
CA THR A 101 13.21 4.21 -4.65
C THR A 101 13.17 5.70 -5.01
N LEU A 102 12.18 6.42 -4.48
CA LEU A 102 12.03 7.86 -4.69
C LEU A 102 12.72 8.65 -3.56
N ASP A 103 13.36 9.77 -3.92
CA ASP A 103 13.87 10.77 -2.96
C ASP A 103 12.72 11.58 -2.30
N TYR A 104 11.81 10.89 -1.61
CA TYR A 104 10.68 11.51 -0.93
C TYR A 104 11.17 12.40 0.23
N PRO A 105 10.56 13.59 0.44
CA PRO A 105 9.35 14.10 -0.21
C PRO A 105 9.62 14.96 -1.46
N ASN A 106 10.87 15.02 -1.93
CA ASN A 106 11.24 15.92 -3.02
C ASN A 106 11.01 15.30 -4.40
N GLU A 107 10.96 13.98 -4.47
CA GLU A 107 10.63 13.19 -5.64
C GLU A 107 9.31 12.45 -5.41
N PHE A 108 8.38 12.61 -6.34
CA PHE A 108 7.05 12.01 -6.31
C PHE A 108 6.58 11.69 -7.73
N LEU A 109 5.68 10.72 -7.84
CA LEU A 109 5.16 10.27 -9.14
C LEU A 109 4.14 11.25 -9.68
N VAL A 110 4.28 11.55 -10.97
CA VAL A 110 3.41 12.46 -11.73
C VAL A 110 2.75 11.78 -12.91
N SER A 111 3.31 10.67 -13.40
CA SER A 111 2.75 9.95 -14.53
C SER A 111 3.09 8.47 -14.47
N VAL A 112 2.15 7.65 -14.97
CA VAL A 112 2.35 6.23 -15.22
C VAL A 112 1.80 5.93 -16.60
N SER A 113 2.61 5.28 -17.42
CA SER A 113 2.22 4.80 -18.75
C SER A 113 2.55 3.32 -18.87
N GLY A 114 1.99 2.67 -19.88
CA GLY A 114 2.21 1.26 -20.09
C GLY A 114 1.40 0.72 -21.24
N HIS A 115 1.48 -0.58 -21.47
CA HIS A 115 0.66 -1.25 -22.46
C HIS A 115 -0.12 -2.39 -21.84
N TYR A 116 -1.28 -2.70 -22.41
CA TYR A 116 -2.03 -3.90 -22.08
C TYR A 116 -2.50 -4.64 -23.33
N SER A 117 -2.56 -5.96 -23.22
CA SER A 117 -2.92 -6.87 -24.30
C SER A 117 -3.36 -8.21 -23.74
N GLU A 118 -3.78 -9.13 -24.60
CA GLU A 118 -4.03 -10.52 -24.23
C GLU A 118 -2.76 -11.13 -23.60
N ALA A 119 -2.93 -11.87 -22.51
CA ALA A 119 -1.86 -12.56 -21.82
C ALA A 119 -1.23 -13.64 -22.71
N PRO A 120 0.00 -14.11 -22.44
CA PRO A 120 0.68 -15.10 -23.28
C PRO A 120 -0.09 -16.42 -23.50
N ASN A 121 -0.94 -16.80 -22.54
CA ASN A 121 -1.84 -17.97 -22.64
C ASN A 121 -3.16 -17.67 -23.38
N GLY A 122 -3.48 -16.41 -23.66
CA GLY A 122 -4.70 -15.97 -24.34
C GLY A 122 -5.95 -15.88 -23.47
N ASP A 123 -5.85 -16.10 -22.16
CA ASP A 123 -7.02 -16.27 -21.29
C ASP A 123 -7.63 -14.96 -20.77
N ALA A 124 -6.85 -13.87 -20.73
CA ALA A 124 -7.26 -12.57 -20.19
C ALA A 124 -6.45 -11.40 -20.78
N VAL A 125 -6.96 -10.18 -20.69
CA VAL A 125 -6.18 -8.96 -20.96
C VAL A 125 -5.45 -8.55 -19.70
N VAL A 126 -4.13 -8.32 -19.82
CA VAL A 126 -3.23 -8.00 -18.70
C VAL A 126 -2.33 -6.81 -19.04
N ILE A 127 -1.73 -6.20 -18.03
CA ILE A 127 -0.72 -5.18 -18.18
C ILE A 127 0.58 -5.83 -18.66
N TRP A 128 1.03 -5.46 -19.85
CA TRP A 128 2.23 -5.95 -20.49
C TRP A 128 3.47 -5.12 -20.14
N SER A 129 3.30 -3.82 -19.94
CA SER A 129 4.39 -2.98 -19.46
C SER A 129 3.95 -1.84 -18.57
N LEU A 130 4.89 -1.38 -17.75
CA LEU A 130 4.74 -0.19 -16.91
C LEU A 130 5.97 0.70 -17.01
N LYS A 131 5.74 2.00 -17.08
CA LYS A 131 6.74 3.06 -17.07
C LYS A 131 6.27 4.12 -16.09
N PHE A 132 7.09 4.41 -15.09
CA PHE A 132 6.78 5.37 -14.05
C PHE A 132 7.59 6.64 -14.28
N GLU A 133 6.96 7.78 -14.10
CA GLU A 133 7.61 9.08 -14.22
C GLU A 133 7.38 9.87 -12.93
N SER A 134 8.50 10.29 -12.33
CA SER A 134 8.51 11.25 -11.24
C SER A 134 8.70 12.66 -11.77
N ASN A 135 8.49 13.65 -10.91
CA ASN A 135 8.84 15.05 -11.18
C ASN A 135 10.35 15.29 -11.44
N ARG A 136 11.19 14.24 -11.52
CA ARG A 136 12.64 14.32 -11.70
C ARG A 136 13.20 13.38 -12.76
N ARG A 137 12.64 12.17 -12.90
CA ARG A 137 13.19 11.12 -13.77
C ARG A 137 12.12 10.08 -14.12
N THR A 138 12.46 9.25 -15.11
CA THR A 138 11.63 8.15 -15.61
C THR A 138 12.25 6.80 -15.23
N PHE A 139 11.41 5.81 -15.00
CA PHE A 139 11.77 4.43 -14.67
C PHE A 139 11.04 3.46 -15.60
N GLY A 140 11.76 2.44 -16.08
CA GLY A 140 11.25 1.46 -17.03
C GLY A 140 11.51 1.84 -18.50
N PRO A 141 10.77 1.25 -19.46
CA PRO A 141 9.64 0.35 -19.23
C PRO A 141 10.08 -0.96 -18.57
N PHE A 142 9.21 -1.48 -17.71
CA PHE A 142 9.28 -2.84 -17.17
C PHE A 142 8.31 -3.72 -17.96
N GLY A 143 8.67 -4.97 -18.23
CA GLY A 143 7.94 -5.84 -19.16
C GLY A 143 8.13 -5.45 -20.63
N HIS A 144 7.20 -5.87 -21.51
CA HIS A 144 7.27 -5.63 -22.95
C HIS A 144 6.18 -4.65 -23.41
N GLU A 145 6.56 -3.63 -24.20
CA GLU A 145 5.62 -2.67 -24.78
C GLU A 145 4.81 -3.31 -25.93
N GLN A 146 3.77 -4.06 -25.58
CA GLN A 146 2.87 -4.77 -26.50
C GLN A 146 1.40 -4.44 -26.21
N GLY A 147 0.64 -4.16 -27.27
CA GLY A 147 -0.81 -3.92 -27.20
C GLY A 147 -1.18 -2.44 -27.19
N GLU A 148 -2.27 -2.11 -26.49
CA GLU A 148 -2.79 -0.76 -26.43
C GLU A 148 -2.03 0.07 -25.38
N LEU A 149 -1.54 1.25 -25.79
CA LEU A 149 -0.88 2.21 -24.91
C LEU A 149 -1.90 2.88 -23.99
N PHE A 150 -1.57 2.98 -22.71
CA PHE A 150 -2.20 3.91 -21.81
C PHE A 150 -1.20 4.88 -21.20
N THR A 151 -1.71 6.07 -20.89
CA THR A 151 -1.00 7.08 -20.12
C THR A 151 -1.96 7.68 -19.11
N PHE A 152 -1.51 7.77 -17.87
CA PHE A 152 -2.14 8.52 -16.79
C PHE A 152 -1.15 9.58 -16.31
N THR A 153 -1.57 10.83 -16.28
CA THR A 153 -0.74 11.98 -15.87
C THR A 153 -1.57 12.86 -14.96
N VAL A 154 -0.99 13.25 -13.82
CA VAL A 154 -1.65 14.13 -12.85
C VAL A 154 -1.60 15.60 -13.30
N GLU A 155 -2.48 16.43 -12.75
CA GLU A 155 -2.44 17.88 -12.98
C GLU A 155 -1.22 18.53 -12.30
N ASP A 156 -0.85 19.73 -12.75
CA ASP A 156 0.26 20.48 -12.18
C ASP A 156 0.07 20.72 -10.69
N GLY A 157 0.99 20.19 -9.89
CA GLY A 157 0.95 20.31 -8.43
C GLY A 157 0.29 19.14 -7.72
N ASP A 158 -0.17 18.11 -8.44
CA ASP A 158 -0.62 16.84 -7.90
C ASP A 158 0.49 15.76 -7.93
N GLN A 159 0.21 14.66 -7.24
CA GLN A 159 1.04 13.46 -7.19
C GLN A 159 0.17 12.21 -7.06
N ILE A 160 0.71 11.07 -7.51
CA ILE A 160 0.12 9.75 -7.27
C ILE A 160 0.46 9.30 -5.84
N VAL A 161 -0.56 8.93 -5.07
CA VAL A 161 -0.43 8.57 -3.65
C VAL A 161 -1.01 7.21 -3.28
N GLY A 162 -1.54 6.49 -4.26
CA GLY A 162 -2.16 5.19 -4.05
C GLY A 162 -2.32 4.45 -5.37
N MET A 163 -2.33 3.13 -5.31
CA MET A 163 -2.59 2.28 -6.46
C MET A 163 -3.77 1.35 -6.16
N LYS A 164 -4.50 1.03 -7.21
CA LYS A 164 -5.60 0.07 -7.21
C LYS A 164 -5.61 -0.68 -8.53
N GLY A 165 -6.34 -1.77 -8.60
CA GLY A 165 -6.37 -2.54 -9.83
C GLY A 165 -7.11 -3.85 -9.72
N ARG A 166 -6.73 -4.74 -10.63
CA ARG A 166 -7.16 -6.14 -10.67
C ARG A 166 -5.95 -7.02 -10.86
N SER A 167 -5.91 -8.17 -10.20
CA SER A 167 -4.82 -9.12 -10.38
C SER A 167 -5.25 -10.56 -10.14
N GLY A 168 -4.71 -11.46 -10.95
CA GLY A 168 -4.67 -12.90 -10.74
C GLY A 168 -3.23 -13.39 -10.83
N TRP A 169 -2.92 -14.16 -11.87
CA TRP A 169 -1.55 -14.60 -12.17
C TRP A 169 -0.64 -13.44 -12.61
N TYR A 170 -1.23 -12.40 -13.18
CA TYR A 170 -0.58 -11.17 -13.63
C TYR A 170 -1.32 -9.96 -13.05
N ILE A 171 -0.83 -8.75 -13.31
CA ILE A 171 -1.62 -7.54 -13.14
C ILE A 171 -2.58 -7.43 -14.32
N ASP A 172 -3.86 -7.70 -14.09
CA ASP A 172 -4.92 -7.60 -15.11
C ASP A 172 -5.21 -6.13 -15.45
N ALA A 173 -5.31 -5.27 -14.44
CA ALA A 173 -5.58 -3.85 -14.61
C ALA A 173 -4.97 -2.99 -13.51
N ILE A 174 -4.73 -1.71 -13.80
CA ILE A 174 -4.16 -0.75 -12.86
C ILE A 174 -4.88 0.61 -12.92
N GLY A 175 -4.95 1.27 -11.78
CA GLY A 175 -5.44 2.62 -11.60
C GLY A 175 -4.78 3.29 -10.40
N PHE A 176 -5.06 4.57 -10.23
CA PHE A 176 -4.27 5.43 -9.34
C PHE A 176 -5.18 6.30 -8.49
N HIS A 177 -4.70 6.64 -7.29
CA HIS A 177 -5.27 7.70 -6.47
C HIS A 177 -4.33 8.90 -6.46
N ILE A 178 -4.90 10.09 -6.50
CA ILE A 178 -4.15 11.36 -6.54
C ILE A 178 -4.37 12.21 -5.31
N SER A 179 -3.40 13.08 -5.02
CA SER A 179 -3.51 14.12 -4.00
C SER A 179 -2.58 15.29 -4.36
N HIS A 180 -2.81 16.45 -3.76
CA HIS A 180 -1.91 17.59 -3.92
C HIS A 180 -0.50 17.24 -3.42
N ALA A 181 0.50 17.58 -4.24
CA ALA A 181 1.90 17.45 -3.89
C ALA A 181 2.27 18.39 -2.72
N PRO A 182 3.22 18.00 -1.86
CA PRO A 182 3.61 18.83 -0.74
C PRO A 182 4.18 20.18 -1.21
N LYS A 183 3.59 21.30 -0.78
CA LYS A 183 4.12 22.63 -1.11
C LYS A 183 5.54 22.78 -0.54
N ARG A 184 6.54 23.01 -1.42
CA ARG A 184 7.98 22.98 -1.09
C ARG A 184 8.37 23.81 0.15
N LYS A 185 9.32 23.25 0.91
CA LYS A 185 10.18 23.84 1.97
C LYS A 185 9.49 24.42 3.21
N LEU A 186 8.36 25.12 3.09
CA LEU A 186 7.76 25.82 4.24
C LEU A 186 7.14 24.85 5.23
N PHE A 187 6.26 23.96 4.76
CA PHE A 187 5.61 22.97 5.63
C PHE A 187 6.62 22.03 6.28
N ARG A 188 7.67 21.62 5.57
CA ARG A 188 8.74 20.80 6.14
C ARG A 188 9.48 21.52 7.26
N LYS A 189 9.90 22.78 7.06
CA LYS A 189 10.58 23.57 8.12
C LYS A 189 9.68 23.74 9.35
N VAL A 190 8.39 23.97 9.13
CA VAL A 190 7.42 24.08 10.22
C VAL A 190 7.28 22.74 10.94
N LYS A 191 7.10 21.63 10.22
CA LYS A 191 6.99 20.27 10.80
C LYS A 191 8.26 19.88 11.57
N GLU A 192 9.44 20.13 11.00
CA GLU A 192 10.74 19.90 11.66
C GLU A 192 10.88 20.77 12.92
N GLY A 193 10.48 22.04 12.87
CA GLY A 193 10.49 22.95 14.01
C GLY A 193 9.56 22.48 15.13
N LEU A 194 8.35 22.06 14.79
CA LEU A 194 7.37 21.52 15.73
C LEU A 194 7.83 20.20 16.34
N LYS A 195 8.39 19.28 15.53
CA LYS A 195 8.94 18.02 16.02
C LYS A 195 10.09 18.26 17.01
N LYS A 196 11.02 19.17 16.71
CA LYS A 196 12.09 19.56 17.63
C LYS A 196 11.53 20.12 18.94
N ALA A 197 10.53 21.00 18.87
CA ALA A 197 9.90 21.55 20.06
C ALA A 197 9.24 20.46 20.91
N TYR A 198 8.52 19.52 20.27
CA TYR A 198 7.92 18.37 20.94
C TYR A 198 8.97 17.48 21.62
N ASP A 199 10.04 17.11 20.92
CA ASP A 199 11.12 16.30 21.49
C ASP A 199 11.80 16.98 22.68
N ILE A 200 11.94 18.31 22.64
CA ILE A 200 12.44 19.11 23.77
C ILE A 200 11.46 19.07 24.94
N LEU A 201 10.16 19.29 24.68
CA LEU A 201 9.13 19.26 25.72
C LEU A 201 9.05 17.89 26.40
N VAL A 202 9.07 16.80 25.63
CA VAL A 202 9.09 15.42 26.17
C VAL A 202 10.32 15.20 27.06
N LYS A 203 11.51 15.70 26.70
CA LYS A 203 12.70 15.59 27.55
C LYS A 203 12.58 16.37 28.86
N ILE A 204 11.91 17.53 28.84
CA ILE A 204 11.68 18.36 30.03
C ILE A 204 10.64 17.74 30.95
N THR A 205 9.60 17.09 30.40
CA THR A 205 8.49 16.53 31.17
C THR A 205 8.71 15.09 31.62
N ASN A 206 9.74 14.39 31.13
CA ASN A 206 10.10 13.03 31.55
C ASN A 206 11.29 12.87 32.55
N PRO A 207 11.49 13.71 33.61
CA PRO A 207 12.52 13.47 34.62
C PRO A 207 12.21 12.35 35.64
N LEU A 208 11.02 11.74 35.62
CA LEU A 208 10.54 10.87 36.70
C LEU A 208 10.49 9.38 36.32
N GLN A 209 11.63 8.80 35.96
CA GLN A 209 11.81 7.33 36.02
C GLN A 209 13.15 6.87 36.64
N ILE A 210 14.03 7.79 37.06
CA ILE A 210 15.32 7.44 37.68
C ILE A 210 15.29 7.84 39.16
N PHE A 211 14.41 7.22 39.95
CA PHE A 211 14.58 7.08 41.40
C PHE A 211 13.83 5.81 41.83
N GLN A 212 14.28 4.64 41.38
CA GLN A 212 14.08 3.45 42.20
C GLN A 212 15.01 3.59 43.39
N CYS A 213 14.43 4.00 44.52
CA CYS A 213 15.06 3.99 45.83
C CYS A 213 15.74 2.64 46.08
N THR A 214 17.07 2.64 46.15
CA THR A 214 17.79 1.70 47.00
C THR A 214 17.55 2.15 48.44
N CYS A 215 16.68 1.43 49.15
CA CYS A 215 16.67 1.44 50.62
C CYS A 215 17.20 0.10 51.10
N LEU A 216 18.12 0.22 52.06
CA LEU A 216 18.93 -0.79 52.74
C LEU A 216 18.13 -1.97 53.30
#